data_AF-A0A949Z8K3-F1
#
_entry.id   AF-A0A949Z8K3-F1
#
_cell.length_a   1.000
_cell.length_b   1.000
_cell.length_c   1.000
_cell.angle_alpha   90.00
_cell.angle_beta   90.00
_cell.angle_gamma   90.00
#
_symmetry.space_group_name_H-M   'P 1'
#
loop_
_entity.id
_entity.type
_entity.pdbx_description
1 polymer ?
#
loop_
_entity_poly.entity_id
_entity_poly.type
_entity_poly.pdbx_seq_one_letter_code
_entity_poly.pdbx_strand_id
1 'polypeptide(L)'
;MPPLWRDSDGFNEIASTFAPKGIIHWLPGYCLGGRLIVFAGSTLDSLLRGHGVPYLSISITPLSDTGIYTLLMVQHLFVILSLFFAVRTLSDRFPLRVLFAGFFALTPWVYVYANCIGSEAFSNPLVYLIAACGWNCLRTTDLNRGQVVIYFGLLLAAALTRQINALLAAGLPLALLPLAARELILRGSSTSLASGQIRYHYTRRLLISVVI
;
A
#
# COMPACT_ATOMS: atom_id res chain seq x y z
N MET A 1 -13.95 13.07 24.63
CA MET A 1 -14.30 13.14 23.20
C MET A 1 -14.75 11.75 22.77
N PRO A 2 -15.87 11.61 22.03
CA PRO A 2 -16.18 10.33 21.41
C PRO A 2 -15.00 9.91 20.52
N PRO A 3 -14.70 8.61 20.42
CA PRO A 3 -13.60 8.16 19.59
C PRO A 3 -13.78 8.65 18.15
N LEU A 4 -12.74 9.27 17.57
CA LEU A 4 -12.72 9.79 16.19
C LEU A 4 -13.15 8.75 15.14
N TRP A 5 -13.06 7.46 15.48
CA TRP A 5 -13.42 6.36 14.61
C TRP A 5 -14.93 6.07 14.51
N ARG A 6 -15.77 6.58 15.42
CA ARG A 6 -17.19 6.19 15.50
C ARG A 6 -18.05 6.69 14.33
N ASP A 7 -17.66 7.80 13.72
CA ASP A 7 -18.41 8.46 12.63
C ASP A 7 -17.64 8.45 11.30
N SER A 8 -16.60 7.62 11.20
CA SER A 8 -15.81 7.47 9.97
C SER A 8 -16.52 6.50 9.01
N ASP A 9 -16.59 6.84 7.72
CA ASP A 9 -17.23 5.99 6.69
C ASP A 9 -16.66 4.56 6.68
N GLY A 10 -15.37 4.40 6.96
CA GLY A 10 -14.73 3.09 7.04
C GLY A 10 -15.19 2.21 8.22
N PHE A 11 -15.82 2.77 9.26
CA PHE A 11 -16.46 1.96 10.29
C PHE A 11 -17.69 1.25 9.72
N ASN A 12 -18.49 1.96 8.92
CA ASN A 12 -19.63 1.37 8.22
C ASN A 12 -19.18 0.32 7.19
N GLU A 13 -18.04 0.52 6.53
CA GLU A 13 -17.42 -0.47 5.62
C GLU A 13 -17.14 -1.82 6.31
N ILE A 14 -16.67 -1.78 7.56
CA ILE A 14 -16.33 -2.98 8.34
C ILE A 14 -17.58 -3.55 9.03
N ALA A 15 -18.46 -2.69 9.54
CA ALA A 15 -19.61 -3.09 10.35
C ALA A 15 -20.82 -3.56 9.52
N SER A 16 -20.94 -3.15 8.25
CA SER A 16 -22.09 -3.54 7.42
C SER A 16 -22.11 -5.04 7.13
N THR A 17 -23.28 -5.63 6.92
CA THR A 17 -23.36 -7.02 6.43
C THR A 17 -22.67 -7.13 5.07
N PHE A 18 -21.95 -8.23 4.83
CA PHE A 18 -21.30 -8.48 3.54
C PHE A 18 -22.35 -8.76 2.47
N ALA A 19 -22.93 -7.70 1.90
CA ALA A 19 -23.90 -7.75 0.82
C ALA A 19 -23.22 -7.39 -0.51
N PRO A 20 -23.67 -7.92 -1.67
CA PRO A 20 -23.14 -7.54 -2.98
C PRO A 20 -23.14 -6.02 -3.23
N LYS A 21 -24.14 -5.31 -2.68
CA LYS A 21 -24.23 -3.85 -2.70
C LYS A 21 -23.06 -3.17 -1.96
N GLY A 22 -22.57 -3.76 -0.88
CA GLY A 22 -21.41 -3.29 -0.13
C GLY A 22 -20.10 -3.49 -0.88
N ILE A 23 -19.97 -4.55 -1.68
CA ILE A 23 -18.76 -4.82 -2.50
C ILE A 23 -18.63 -3.81 -3.65
N ILE A 24 -19.76 -3.37 -4.22
CA ILE A 24 -19.76 -2.36 -5.30
C ILE A 24 -19.49 -0.97 -4.74
N HIS A 25 -20.03 -0.67 -3.55
CA HIS A 25 -19.90 0.66 -2.94
C HIS A 25 -18.55 0.87 -2.25
N TRP A 26 -17.95 -0.20 -1.72
CA TRP A 26 -16.71 -0.15 -0.95
C TRP A 26 -15.69 -1.11 -1.54
N LEU A 27 -14.46 -0.62 -1.76
CA LEU A 27 -13.45 -1.45 -2.39
C LEU A 27 -12.99 -2.56 -1.43
N PRO A 28 -12.76 -3.77 -1.95
CA PRO A 28 -12.69 -4.96 -1.11
C PRO A 28 -11.43 -5.01 -0.23
N GLY A 29 -10.36 -4.28 -0.56
CA GLY A 29 -9.09 -4.33 0.16
C GLY A 29 -9.20 -3.86 1.60
N TYR A 30 -9.83 -2.70 1.84
CA TYR A 30 -10.02 -2.21 3.21
C TYR A 30 -11.12 -2.99 3.93
N CYS A 31 -12.27 -3.19 3.29
CA CYS A 31 -13.40 -3.93 3.85
C CYS A 31 -13.01 -5.33 4.34
N LEU A 32 -12.31 -6.11 3.51
CA LEU A 32 -11.89 -7.46 3.86
C LEU A 32 -10.75 -7.43 4.89
N GLY A 33 -9.71 -6.62 4.64
CA GLY A 33 -8.53 -6.57 5.50
C GLY A 33 -8.85 -6.09 6.91
N GLY A 34 -9.62 -5.01 7.04
CA GLY A 34 -10.07 -4.47 8.31
C GLY A 34 -10.91 -5.47 9.11
N ARG A 35 -11.87 -6.15 8.46
CA ARG A 35 -12.68 -7.20 9.09
C ARG A 35 -11.84 -8.36 9.61
N LEU A 36 -10.87 -8.84 8.82
CA LEU A 36 -9.99 -9.93 9.25
C LEU A 36 -9.18 -9.57 10.51
N ILE A 37 -8.71 -8.32 10.61
CA ILE A 37 -7.97 -7.85 11.78
C ILE A 37 -8.87 -7.75 13.01
N VAL A 38 -10.07 -7.15 12.87
CA VAL A 38 -11.06 -7.07 13.96
C VAL A 38 -11.49 -8.47 14.41
N PHE A 39 -11.68 -9.39 13.45
CA PHE A 39 -12.01 -10.78 13.71
C PHE A 39 -10.89 -11.52 14.46
N ALA A 40 -9.63 -11.31 14.07
CA ALA A 40 -8.48 -11.88 14.77
C ALA A 40 -8.39 -11.38 16.22
N GLY A 41 -8.57 -10.07 16.44
CA GLY A 41 -8.54 -9.47 17.77
C GLY A 41 -9.68 -9.95 18.68
N SER A 42 -10.89 -10.07 18.15
CA SER A 42 -12.05 -10.58 18.89
C SER A 42 -11.94 -12.07 19.22
N THR A 43 -11.39 -12.87 18.31
CA THR A 43 -11.13 -14.30 18.55
C THR A 43 -10.06 -14.48 19.62
N LEU A 44 -8.99 -13.70 19.55
CA LEU A 44 -7.92 -13.74 20.56
C LEU A 44 -8.46 -13.37 21.96
N ASP A 45 -9.26 -12.32 22.09
CA ASP A 45 -9.89 -11.93 23.35
C ASP A 45 -10.83 -13.03 23.90
N SER A 46 -11.64 -13.63 23.02
CA SER A 46 -12.55 -14.71 23.40
C SER A 46 -11.80 -15.94 23.91
N LEU A 47 -10.68 -16.30 23.26
CA LEU A 47 -9.80 -17.38 23.68
C LEU A 47 -9.11 -17.07 25.02
N LEU A 48 -8.58 -15.86 25.19
CA LEU A 48 -7.90 -15.44 26.41
C LEU A 48 -8.85 -15.42 27.63
N ARG A 49 -10.14 -15.12 27.41
CA ARG A 49 -11.17 -15.11 28.45
C ARG A 49 -11.86 -16.47 28.63
N GLY A 50 -11.49 -17.50 27.87
CA GLY A 50 -12.04 -18.85 27.99
C GLY A 50 -13.44 -19.06 27.37
N HIS A 51 -13.91 -18.13 26.53
CA HIS A 51 -15.25 -18.19 25.92
C HIS A 51 -15.29 -19.03 24.62
N GLY A 52 -14.18 -19.67 24.23
CA GLY A 52 -14.07 -20.46 23.00
C GLY A 52 -13.94 -19.59 21.74
N VAL A 53 -14.00 -20.23 20.56
CA VAL A 53 -13.91 -19.53 19.27
C VAL A 53 -15.31 -19.02 18.88
N PRO A 54 -15.49 -17.72 18.63
CA PRO A 54 -16.79 -17.18 18.21
C PRO A 54 -17.20 -17.73 16.85
N TYR A 55 -18.51 -17.70 16.55
CA TYR A 55 -19.04 -18.17 15.27
C TYR A 55 -18.37 -17.44 14.10
N LEU A 56 -17.69 -18.21 13.25
CA LEU A 56 -16.93 -17.74 12.09
C LEU A 56 -17.90 -17.37 10.95
N SER A 57 -18.42 -16.14 10.96
CA SER A 57 -19.20 -15.58 9.84
C SER A 57 -18.47 -14.40 9.22
N ILE A 58 -18.13 -14.52 7.93
CA ILE A 58 -17.60 -13.40 7.14
C ILE A 58 -18.68 -12.34 6.90
N SER A 59 -19.96 -12.74 6.93
CA SER A 59 -21.09 -11.84 6.69
C SER A 59 -21.39 -10.91 7.86
N ILE A 60 -21.11 -11.34 9.09
CA ILE A 60 -21.40 -10.55 10.31
C ILE A 60 -20.11 -10.50 11.13
N THR A 61 -19.43 -9.36 11.08
CA THR A 61 -18.22 -9.16 11.88
C THR A 61 -18.62 -8.95 13.34
N PRO A 62 -18.10 -9.74 14.30
CA PRO A 62 -18.31 -9.47 15.71
C PRO A 62 -17.50 -8.22 16.08
N LEU A 63 -18.17 -7.08 16.26
CA LEU A 63 -17.52 -5.88 16.76
C LEU A 63 -17.33 -6.01 18.27
N SER A 64 -16.08 -6.16 18.70
CA SER A 64 -15.67 -6.04 20.10
C SER A 64 -14.68 -4.89 20.26
N ASP A 65 -14.64 -4.28 21.44
CA ASP A 65 -13.69 -3.22 21.76
C ASP A 65 -12.25 -3.69 21.50
N THR A 66 -11.91 -4.92 21.90
CA THR A 66 -10.60 -5.51 21.67
C THR A 66 -10.27 -5.65 20.18
N GLY A 67 -11.25 -6.04 19.35
CA GLY A 67 -11.07 -6.11 17.90
C GLY A 67 -10.80 -4.74 17.28
N ILE A 68 -11.52 -3.71 17.74
CA ILE A 68 -11.33 -2.32 17.29
C ILE A 68 -9.95 -1.79 17.71
N TYR A 69 -9.53 -1.99 18.96
CA TYR A 69 -8.20 -1.61 19.42
C TYR A 69 -7.10 -2.33 18.65
N THR A 70 -7.29 -3.62 18.35
CA THR A 70 -6.35 -4.39 17.52
C THR A 70 -6.22 -3.77 16.12
N LEU A 71 -7.33 -3.37 15.51
CA LEU A 71 -7.32 -2.70 14.21
C LEU A 71 -6.54 -1.37 14.25
N LEU A 72 -6.81 -0.53 15.25
CA LEU A 72 -6.10 0.74 15.42
C LEU A 72 -4.60 0.53 15.63
N MET A 73 -4.21 -0.46 16.44
CA MET A 73 -2.80 -0.80 16.64
C MET A 73 -2.14 -1.26 15.34
N VAL A 74 -2.81 -2.11 14.55
CA VAL A 74 -2.29 -2.55 13.25
C VAL A 74 -2.15 -1.37 12.28
N GLN A 75 -3.11 -0.45 12.24
CA GLN A 75 -3.03 0.77 11.42
C GLN A 75 -1.82 1.63 11.80
N HIS A 76 -1.58 1.84 13.10
CA HIS A 76 -0.44 2.60 13.59
C HIS A 76 0.89 1.91 13.26
N LEU A 77 0.99 0.60 13.50
CA LEU A 77 2.19 -0.16 13.14
C LEU A 77 2.43 -0.12 11.63
N PHE A 78 1.37 -0.24 10.83
CA PHE A 78 1.49 -0.21 9.38
C PHE A 78 2.03 1.13 8.88
N VAL A 79 1.53 2.26 9.39
CA VAL A 79 2.05 3.58 8.99
C VAL A 79 3.50 3.77 9.47
N ILE A 80 3.82 3.38 10.71
CA ILE A 80 5.18 3.52 11.27
C ILE A 80 6.20 2.72 10.45
N LEU A 81 5.90 1.44 10.19
CA LEU A 81 6.77 0.57 9.41
C LEU A 81 6.92 1.06 7.96
N SER A 82 5.83 1.55 7.35
CA SER A 82 5.86 2.09 5.99
C SER A 82 6.74 3.33 5.88
N LEU A 83 6.59 4.27 6.84
CA LEU A 83 7.42 5.47 6.89
C LEU A 83 8.88 5.14 7.16
N PHE A 84 9.14 4.24 8.11
CA PHE A 84 10.50 3.79 8.41
C PHE A 84 11.17 3.19 7.16
N PHE A 85 10.46 2.32 6.44
CA PHE A 85 10.92 1.75 5.18
C PHE A 85 11.17 2.83 4.12
N ALA A 86 10.25 3.80 3.97
CA ALA A 86 10.40 4.89 3.02
C ALA A 86 11.62 5.75 3.31
N VAL A 87 11.80 6.21 4.56
CA VAL A 87 12.96 7.00 4.98
C VAL A 87 14.27 6.26 4.72
N ARG A 88 14.33 4.95 5.03
CA ARG A 88 15.53 4.14 4.80
C ARG A 88 15.86 4.01 3.31
N THR A 89 14.84 3.90 2.47
CA THR A 89 14.98 3.63 1.02
C THR A 89 15.26 4.89 0.21
N LEU A 90 14.70 6.03 0.61
CA LEU A 90 14.83 7.29 -0.11
C LEU A 90 16.24 7.89 -0.04
N SER A 91 17.00 7.62 1.03
CA SER A 91 18.37 8.14 1.18
C SER A 91 19.29 7.18 1.92
N ASP A 92 20.56 7.16 1.53
CA ASP A 92 21.61 6.45 2.27
C ASP A 92 22.32 7.33 3.30
N ARG A 93 22.18 8.66 3.18
CA ARG A 93 22.87 9.60 4.07
C ARG A 93 22.07 9.77 5.35
N PHE A 94 22.69 9.43 6.49
CA PHE A 94 22.11 9.60 7.81
C PHE A 94 21.45 10.98 8.07
N PRO A 95 22.09 12.12 7.76
CA PRO A 95 21.46 13.43 8.02
C PRO A 95 20.17 13.64 7.20
N LEU A 96 20.11 13.15 5.96
CA LEU A 96 18.91 13.24 5.14
C LEU A 96 17.80 12.32 5.67
N ARG A 97 18.16 11.14 6.21
CA ARG A 97 17.18 10.26 6.88
C ARG A 97 16.55 10.92 8.09
N VAL A 98 17.35 11.59 8.92
CA VAL A 98 16.85 12.34 10.08
C VAL A 98 15.94 13.48 9.64
N LEU A 99 16.30 14.21 8.57
CA LEU A 99 15.45 15.26 8.01
C LEU A 99 14.11 14.72 7.53
N PHE A 100 14.10 13.63 6.74
CA PHE A 100 12.85 13.01 6.28
C PHE A 100 12.01 12.46 7.43
N ALA A 101 12.64 11.79 8.41
CA ALA A 101 11.95 11.30 9.60
C ALA A 101 11.32 12.45 10.39
N GLY A 102 12.05 13.56 10.58
CA GLY A 102 11.54 14.77 11.21
C GLY A 102 10.37 15.38 10.45
N PHE A 103 10.47 15.48 9.12
CA PHE A 103 9.37 15.95 8.29
C PHE A 103 8.09 15.11 8.46
N PHE A 104 8.21 13.78 8.39
CA PHE A 104 7.05 12.89 8.58
C PHE A 104 6.49 12.96 10.00
N ALA A 105 7.35 12.97 11.03
CA ALA A 105 6.94 13.10 12.43
C ALA A 105 6.19 14.41 12.72
N LEU A 106 6.58 15.49 12.04
CA LEU A 106 5.94 16.81 12.14
C LEU A 106 4.72 16.98 11.22
N THR A 107 4.28 15.93 10.53
CA THR A 107 3.10 15.98 9.64
C THR A 107 1.91 15.28 10.31
N PRO A 108 1.03 15.99 11.06
CA PRO A 108 0.02 15.35 11.90
C PRO A 108 -1.00 14.56 11.11
N TRP A 109 -1.31 15.01 9.89
CA TRP A 109 -2.26 14.39 8.98
C TRP A 109 -1.96 12.90 8.68
N VAL A 110 -0.68 12.52 8.70
CA VAL A 110 -0.26 11.12 8.50
C VAL A 110 -0.76 10.21 9.63
N TYR A 111 -0.84 10.75 10.84
CA TYR A 111 -1.22 10.01 12.04
C TYR A 111 -2.71 10.13 12.37
N VAL A 112 -3.37 11.22 11.96
CA VAL A 112 -4.82 11.40 12.16
C VAL A 112 -5.59 10.24 11.54
N TYR A 113 -5.26 9.85 10.32
CA TYR A 113 -5.95 8.74 9.66
C TYR A 113 -5.70 7.38 10.29
N ALA A 114 -4.55 7.16 10.95
CA ALA A 114 -4.31 5.92 11.68
C ALA A 114 -5.17 5.80 12.95
N ASN A 115 -5.74 6.91 13.43
CA ASN A 115 -6.70 6.92 14.53
C ASN A 115 -8.15 6.76 14.05
N CYS A 116 -8.38 6.85 12.73
CA CYS A 116 -9.69 6.68 12.13
C CYS A 116 -9.84 5.26 11.58
N ILE A 117 -11.02 4.67 11.74
CA ILE A 117 -11.39 3.44 11.03
C ILE A 117 -11.85 3.89 9.63
N GLY A 118 -10.88 4.11 8.74
CA GLY A 118 -11.08 4.58 7.37
C GLY A 118 -10.19 3.84 6.37
N SER A 119 -10.62 3.76 5.12
CA SER A 119 -9.80 3.22 4.02
C SER A 119 -8.50 4.03 3.81
N GLU A 120 -8.49 5.29 4.25
CA GLU A 120 -7.31 6.16 4.34
C GLU A 120 -6.20 5.59 5.22
N ALA A 121 -6.57 4.90 6.30
CA ALA A 121 -5.63 4.33 7.26
C ALA A 121 -4.73 3.26 6.62
N PHE A 122 -5.22 2.58 5.56
CA PHE A 122 -4.44 1.59 4.80
C PHE A 122 -3.86 2.19 3.52
N SER A 123 -4.62 3.08 2.88
CA SER A 123 -4.22 3.78 1.65
C SER A 123 -2.92 4.58 1.86
N ASN A 124 -2.82 5.39 2.92
CA ASN A 124 -1.68 6.28 3.11
C ASN A 124 -0.35 5.51 3.29
N PRO A 125 -0.26 4.51 4.19
CA PRO A 125 0.94 3.66 4.29
C PRO A 125 1.33 3.00 2.97
N LEU A 126 0.35 2.50 2.21
CA LEU A 126 0.60 1.89 0.89
C LEU A 126 1.20 2.89 -0.10
N VAL A 127 0.73 4.13 -0.13
CA VAL A 127 1.30 5.18 -0.99
C VAL A 127 2.77 5.43 -0.65
N TYR A 128 3.15 5.47 0.63
CA TYR A 128 4.56 5.60 1.01
C TYR A 128 5.41 4.40 0.60
N LEU A 129 4.87 3.19 0.74
CA LEU A 129 5.55 1.96 0.29
C LEU A 129 5.72 1.94 -1.24
N ILE A 130 4.69 2.32 -1.99
CA ILE A 130 4.74 2.44 -3.46
C ILE A 130 5.83 3.45 -3.84
N ALA A 131 5.84 4.64 -3.24
CA ALA A 131 6.85 5.65 -3.53
C ALA A 131 8.27 5.13 -3.25
N ALA A 132 8.48 4.47 -2.11
CA ALA A 132 9.76 3.90 -1.71
C ALA A 132 10.22 2.75 -2.62
N CYS A 133 9.34 1.78 -2.89
CA CYS A 133 9.63 0.66 -3.79
C CYS A 133 9.84 1.11 -5.23
N GLY A 134 9.05 2.07 -5.71
CA GLY A 134 9.21 2.67 -7.03
C GLY A 134 10.55 3.38 -7.16
N TRP A 135 10.93 4.18 -6.15
CA TRP A 135 12.26 4.78 -6.07
C TRP A 135 13.38 3.74 -6.11
N ASN A 136 13.25 2.66 -5.32
CA ASN A 136 14.24 1.59 -5.31
C ASN A 136 14.37 0.90 -6.68
N CYS A 137 13.25 0.69 -7.38
CA CYS A 137 13.24 0.15 -8.74
C CYS A 137 13.98 1.09 -9.70
N LEU A 138 13.73 2.40 -9.64
CA LEU A 138 14.39 3.38 -10.51
C LEU A 138 15.89 3.51 -10.21
N ARG A 139 16.27 3.42 -8.94
CA ARG A 139 17.65 3.57 -8.47
C ARG A 139 18.52 2.35 -8.74
N THR A 140 17.94 1.15 -8.73
CA THR A 140 18.70 -0.10 -8.91
C THR A 140 19.04 -0.32 -10.38
N THR A 141 20.33 -0.53 -10.67
CA THR A 141 20.83 -0.85 -12.03
C THR A 141 20.30 -2.19 -12.55
N ASP A 142 20.30 -3.21 -11.68
CA ASP A 142 19.80 -4.55 -11.99
C ASP A 142 18.45 -4.81 -11.32
N LEU A 143 17.37 -4.51 -12.04
CA LEU A 143 16.02 -4.74 -11.54
C LEU A 143 15.79 -6.23 -11.26
N ASN A 144 15.42 -6.60 -10.04
CA ASN A 144 15.03 -7.97 -9.73
C ASN A 144 13.54 -8.19 -10.05
N ARG A 145 13.17 -9.36 -10.60
CA ARG A 145 11.74 -9.73 -10.80
C ARG A 145 10.96 -9.63 -9.49
N GLY A 146 11.56 -10.01 -8.37
CA GLY A 146 10.93 -9.89 -7.05
C GLY A 146 10.57 -8.44 -6.68
N GLN A 147 11.46 -7.48 -6.97
CA GLN A 147 11.20 -6.06 -6.69
C GLN A 147 10.03 -5.51 -7.52
N VAL A 148 9.96 -5.92 -8.79
CA VAL A 148 8.86 -5.55 -9.70
C VAL A 148 7.54 -6.14 -9.21
N VAL A 149 7.52 -7.43 -8.86
CA VAL A 149 6.32 -8.11 -8.35
C VAL A 149 5.82 -7.46 -7.06
N ILE A 150 6.72 -7.16 -6.11
CA ILE A 150 6.36 -6.45 -4.87
C ILE A 150 5.75 -5.08 -5.20
N TYR A 151 6.39 -4.34 -6.11
CA TYR A 151 5.93 -3.01 -6.50
C TYR A 151 4.52 -3.03 -7.12
N PHE A 152 4.26 -3.92 -8.08
CA PHE A 152 2.93 -4.07 -8.67
C PHE A 152 1.90 -4.63 -7.68
N GLY A 153 2.31 -5.53 -6.80
CA GLY A 153 1.46 -6.03 -5.72
C GLY A 153 0.99 -4.90 -4.80
N LEU A 154 1.89 -3.95 -4.48
CA LEU A 154 1.54 -2.77 -3.69
C LEU A 154 0.59 -1.83 -4.46
N LEU A 155 0.81 -1.61 -5.76
CA LEU A 155 -0.11 -0.83 -6.59
C LEU A 155 -1.52 -1.44 -6.63
N LEU A 156 -1.61 -2.76 -6.81
CA LEU A 156 -2.87 -3.49 -6.78
C LEU A 156 -3.53 -3.38 -5.40
N ALA A 157 -2.78 -3.60 -4.32
CA ALA A 157 -3.30 -3.45 -2.97
C ALA A 157 -3.84 -2.04 -2.70
N ALA A 158 -3.12 -1.00 -3.15
CA ALA A 158 -3.57 0.39 -3.01
C ALA A 158 -4.83 0.66 -3.83
N ALA A 159 -4.88 0.19 -5.08
CA ALA A 159 -6.06 0.30 -5.93
C ALA A 159 -7.28 -0.39 -5.32
N LEU A 160 -7.10 -1.51 -4.59
CA LEU A 160 -8.17 -2.21 -3.88
C LEU A 160 -8.57 -1.55 -2.54
N THR A 161 -7.86 -0.52 -2.07
CA THR A 161 -8.26 0.22 -0.85
C THR A 161 -9.07 1.47 -1.18
N ARG A 162 -8.65 2.26 -2.19
CA ARG A 162 -9.37 3.47 -2.63
C ARG A 162 -9.26 3.66 -4.13
N GLN A 163 -10.32 4.20 -4.73
CA GLN A 163 -10.40 4.50 -6.16
C GLN A 163 -9.34 5.53 -6.60
N ILE A 164 -9.05 6.52 -5.75
CA ILE A 164 -8.03 7.54 -6.04
C ILE A 164 -6.63 6.93 -6.21
N ASN A 165 -6.35 5.80 -5.55
CA ASN A 165 -5.08 5.10 -5.73
C ASN A 165 -4.98 4.39 -7.08
N ALA A 166 -6.11 4.05 -7.71
CA ALA A 166 -6.10 3.53 -9.08
C ALA A 166 -5.61 4.60 -10.07
N LEU A 167 -5.91 5.89 -9.82
CA LEU A 167 -5.34 6.99 -10.60
C LEU A 167 -3.83 7.10 -10.42
N LEU A 168 -3.34 6.94 -9.18
CA LEU A 168 -1.90 6.89 -8.91
C LEU A 168 -1.23 5.69 -9.59
N ALA A 169 -1.90 4.54 -9.58
CA ALA A 169 -1.44 3.33 -10.26
C ALA A 169 -1.42 3.48 -11.79
N ALA A 170 -2.39 4.20 -12.37
CA ALA A 170 -2.44 4.51 -13.80
C ALA A 170 -1.47 5.63 -14.22
N GLY A 171 -1.20 6.59 -13.33
CA GLY A 171 -0.29 7.70 -13.58
C GLY A 171 1.17 7.27 -13.76
N LEU A 172 1.57 6.16 -13.16
CA LEU A 172 2.93 5.65 -13.26
C LEU A 172 3.31 5.08 -14.65
N PRO A 173 2.51 4.19 -15.28
CA PRO A 173 2.62 3.86 -16.70
C PRO A 173 2.85 5.10 -17.56
N LEU A 174 1.98 6.10 -17.37
CA LEU A 174 1.99 7.33 -18.14
C LEU A 174 3.25 8.16 -17.91
N ALA A 175 3.76 8.21 -16.68
CA ALA A 175 5.01 8.90 -16.36
C ALA A 175 6.25 8.20 -16.96
N LEU A 176 6.19 6.88 -17.16
CA LEU A 176 7.28 6.09 -17.74
C LEU A 176 7.23 6.02 -19.28
N LEU A 177 6.08 6.31 -19.90
CA LEU A 177 5.92 6.31 -21.37
C LEU A 177 6.93 7.22 -22.11
N PRO A 178 7.24 8.46 -21.67
CA PRO A 178 8.20 9.32 -22.35
C PRO A 178 9.62 8.75 -22.31
N LEU A 179 9.98 8.12 -21.19
CA LEU A 179 11.28 7.46 -21.02
C LEU A 179 11.39 6.23 -21.93
N ALA A 180 10.33 5.42 -22.00
CA ALA A 180 10.25 4.28 -22.90
C ALA A 180 10.26 4.70 -24.38
N ALA A 181 9.54 5.76 -24.74
CA ALA A 181 9.48 6.31 -26.10
C ALA A 181 10.84 6.87 -26.55
N ARG A 182 11.53 7.62 -25.68
CA ARG A 182 12.90 8.12 -25.94
C ARG A 182 13.86 6.97 -26.23
N GLU A 183 13.79 5.88 -25.45
CA GLU A 183 14.62 4.69 -25.65
C GLU A 183 14.30 3.96 -26.95
N LEU A 184 13.02 3.86 -27.34
CA LEU A 184 12.61 3.30 -28.62
C LEU A 184 13.13 4.12 -29.81
N ILE A 185 13.08 5.45 -29.72
CA ILE A 185 13.60 6.36 -30.75
C ILE A 185 15.12 6.25 -30.89
N LEU A 186 15.84 6.21 -29.76
CA LEU A 186 17.31 6.03 -29.76
C LEU A 186 17.70 4.69 -30.40
N ARG A 187 16.96 3.60 -30.13
CA ARG A 187 17.16 2.30 -30.78
C ARG A 187 16.88 2.30 -32.28
N GLY A 188 15.86 3.03 -32.73
CA GLY A 188 15.54 3.18 -34.16
C GLY A 188 16.65 3.90 -34.93
N SER A 189 17.43 4.75 -34.26
CA SER A 189 18.56 5.47 -34.85
C SER A 189 19.89 4.71 -34.80
N SER A 190 20.03 3.68 -33.95
CA SER A 190 21.29 2.97 -33.72
C SER A 190 21.32 1.59 -34.40
N THR A 191 21.41 1.54 -35.72
CA THR A 191 21.77 0.35 -36.51
C THR A 191 23.29 0.17 -36.58
N SER A 192 23.98 0.13 -35.43
CA SER A 192 25.43 -0.09 -35.39
C SER A 192 25.86 -0.89 -34.16
N LEU A 193 26.22 -2.16 -34.41
CA LEU A 193 27.26 -3.02 -33.81
C LEU A 193 27.84 -2.74 -32.40
N ALA A 194 27.06 -2.29 -31.42
CA ALA A 194 27.52 -2.17 -30.03
C ALA A 194 27.03 -3.33 -29.13
N SER A 195 28.02 -3.99 -28.51
CA SER A 195 28.03 -5.14 -27.59
C SER A 195 26.70 -5.62 -26.95
N GLY A 196 26.49 -6.94 -27.05
CA GLY A 196 25.29 -7.65 -26.60
C GLY A 196 24.96 -7.57 -25.10
N GLN A 197 25.88 -7.12 -24.24
CA GLN A 197 25.61 -6.96 -22.80
C GLN A 197 24.82 -5.68 -22.49
N ILE A 198 25.14 -4.55 -23.13
CA ILE A 198 24.37 -3.30 -22.98
C ILE A 198 22.94 -3.50 -23.55
N ARG A 199 22.85 -4.28 -24.63
CA ARG A 199 21.59 -4.65 -25.30
C ARG A 199 20.60 -5.41 -24.40
N TYR A 200 21.09 -6.21 -23.44
CA TYR A 200 20.29 -7.01 -22.51
C TYR A 200 19.73 -6.20 -21.32
N HIS A 201 20.53 -5.29 -20.75
CA HIS A 201 20.09 -4.43 -19.65
C HIS A 201 18.95 -3.48 -20.06
N TYR A 202 19.00 -2.94 -21.29
CA TYR A 202 17.98 -2.01 -21.77
C TYR A 202 16.72 -2.70 -22.31
N THR A 203 16.80 -3.93 -22.85
CA THR A 203 15.60 -4.68 -23.30
C THR A 203 14.70 -5.08 -22.13
N ARG A 204 15.30 -5.30 -20.96
CA ARG A 204 14.57 -5.68 -19.74
C ARG A 204 13.80 -4.51 -19.12
N ARG A 205 14.33 -3.28 -19.20
CA ARG A 205 13.59 -2.04 -18.85
C ARG A 205 12.38 -1.82 -19.77
N LEU A 206 12.53 -2.16 -21.05
CA LEU A 206 11.50 -1.99 -22.07
C LEU A 206 10.35 -2.99 -21.92
N LEU A 207 10.65 -4.26 -21.60
CA LEU A 207 9.63 -5.27 -21.27
C LEU A 207 8.80 -4.89 -20.04
N ILE A 208 9.41 -4.21 -19.07
CA ILE A 208 8.68 -3.71 -17.89
C ILE A 208 7.74 -2.56 -18.28
N SER A 209 8.08 -1.74 -19.28
CA SER A 209 7.20 -0.69 -19.82
C SER A 209 6.19 -1.15 -20.89
N VAL A 210 6.29 -2.37 -21.42
CA VAL A 210 5.37 -2.95 -22.42
C VAL A 210 4.44 -4.02 -21.83
N VAL A 211 4.81 -4.60 -20.67
CA VAL A 211 3.92 -5.44 -19.86
C VAL A 211 3.08 -4.59 -18.87
N ILE A 212 3.41 -3.31 -18.75
CA ILE A 212 2.53 -2.21 -18.30
C ILE A 212 1.53 -1.89 -19.41
#